data_AF-A0A1B6MDL4-F1
#
_entry.id   AF-A0A1B6MDL4-F1
#
_cell.length_a   1.000
_cell.length_b   1.000
_cell.length_c   1.000
_cell.angle_alpha   90.00
_cell.angle_beta   90.00
_cell.angle_gamma   90.00
#
_symmetry.space_group_name_H-M   'P 1'
#
loop_
_entity.id
_entity.type
_entity.pdbx_description
1 polymer ?
#
loop_
_entity_poly.entity_id
_entity_poly.type
_entity_poly.pdbx_seq_one_letter_code
_entity_poly.pdbx_strand_id
1 'polypeptide(L)'
;MFGMADIKSLEHPTLKVPYELLNKKFRAAQKQLDREVSHVQAAALELERGLAAETVGAGEISRILGGMVEKLTVLKRKAEESISEELQVGMVCKRRLDHLKEHSTSGAAWRRRRLDRMLVEYFLRRGYYNAAQRLAHTSDLGDLTNIGTSIDIFMVSREVENSLTKRETSKCLAWCHDNRSKLRKLKSSLEFNLRIQEFVELVRSDRRMDAVRHARKHLSTFESEQLLEIQHCMALLAFPANTELSPYKEMLDENRWDRLV
;
A
#
# COMPACT_ATOMS: atom_id res chain seq x y z
N MET A 1 -9.31 10.34 35.88
CA MET A 1 -10.51 9.82 35.18
C MET A 1 -10.37 10.27 33.73
N PHE A 2 -9.90 9.41 32.83
CA PHE A 2 -9.76 9.79 31.42
C PHE A 2 -11.17 10.01 30.83
N GLY A 3 -11.41 11.17 30.22
CA GLY A 3 -12.72 11.49 29.66
C GLY A 3 -13.04 10.58 28.47
N MET A 4 -14.33 10.38 28.16
CA MET A 4 -14.75 9.62 26.96
C MET A 4 -14.13 10.16 25.66
N ALA A 5 -13.73 11.43 25.64
CA ALA A 5 -12.99 12.05 24.54
C ALA A 5 -11.58 11.48 24.34
N ASP A 6 -10.84 11.18 25.42
CA ASP A 6 -9.49 10.60 25.36
C ASP A 6 -9.51 9.14 24.92
N ILE A 7 -10.54 8.40 25.33
CA ILE A 7 -10.76 7.04 24.85
C ILE A 7 -11.06 7.09 23.35
N LYS A 8 -11.92 8.00 22.89
CA LYS A 8 -12.21 8.14 21.46
C LYS A 8 -10.98 8.51 20.64
N SER A 9 -10.12 9.42 21.11
CA SER A 9 -8.94 9.87 20.36
C SER A 9 -7.86 8.79 20.26
N LEU A 10 -7.59 8.07 21.34
CA LEU A 10 -6.56 7.02 21.38
C LEU A 10 -7.02 5.72 20.71
N GLU A 11 -8.32 5.42 20.72
CA GLU A 11 -8.86 4.20 20.11
C GLU A 11 -9.21 4.36 18.63
N HIS A 12 -9.41 5.59 18.14
CA HIS A 12 -9.80 5.83 16.75
C HIS A 12 -8.83 5.23 15.71
N PRO A 13 -7.49 5.44 15.80
CA PRO A 13 -6.55 4.82 14.85
C PRO A 13 -6.66 3.30 14.83
N THR A 14 -6.96 2.71 15.99
CA THR A 14 -7.00 1.26 16.18
C THR A 14 -8.22 0.63 15.49
N LEU A 15 -9.30 1.38 15.30
CA LEU A 15 -10.44 0.95 14.49
C LEU A 15 -10.32 1.38 13.02
N LYS A 16 -9.74 2.55 12.77
CA LYS A 16 -9.65 3.12 11.43
C LYS A 16 -8.75 2.31 10.50
N VAL A 17 -7.57 1.89 10.97
CA VAL A 17 -6.63 1.10 10.16
C VAL A 17 -7.24 -0.20 9.61
N PRO A 18 -7.81 -1.09 10.43
CA PRO A 18 -8.41 -2.34 9.92
C PRO A 18 -9.66 -2.08 9.07
N TYR A 19 -10.43 -1.03 9.36
CA TYR A 19 -11.54 -0.61 8.51
C TYR A 19 -11.08 -0.13 7.13
N GLU A 20 -10.00 0.65 7.05
CA GLU A 20 -9.41 1.05 5.77
C GLU A 20 -8.85 -0.14 4.99
N LEU A 21 -8.26 -1.11 5.69
CA LEU A 21 -7.78 -2.35 5.07
C LEU A 21 -8.96 -3.17 4.52
N LEU A 22 -10.05 -3.30 5.27
CA LEU A 22 -11.27 -3.97 4.83
C LEU A 22 -11.82 -3.31 3.57
N ASN A 23 -11.94 -1.98 3.56
CA ASN A 23 -12.39 -1.23 2.38
C ASN A 23 -11.46 -1.43 1.17
N LYS A 24 -10.14 -1.52 1.39
CA LYS A 24 -9.18 -1.79 0.31
C LYS A 24 -9.39 -3.20 -0.26
N LYS A 25 -9.52 -4.20 0.62
CA LYS A 25 -9.77 -5.61 0.23
C LYS A 25 -11.09 -5.77 -0.50
N PHE A 26 -12.17 -5.17 0.02
CA PHE A 26 -13.49 -5.16 -0.60
C PHE A 26 -13.48 -4.62 -2.03
N ARG A 27 -12.83 -3.46 -2.26
CA ARG A 27 -12.72 -2.88 -3.61
C ARG A 27 -11.87 -3.74 -4.55
N ALA A 28 -10.82 -4.36 -4.03
CA ALA A 28 -9.97 -5.25 -4.82
C ALA A 28 -10.72 -6.53 -5.21
N ALA A 29 -11.44 -7.13 -4.28
CA ALA A 29 -12.31 -8.29 -4.50
C ALA A 29 -13.39 -7.99 -5.53
N GLN A 30 -14.11 -6.86 -5.38
CA GLN A 30 -15.12 -6.43 -6.34
C GLN A 30 -14.54 -6.34 -7.76
N LYS A 31 -13.41 -5.63 -7.93
CA LYS A 31 -12.75 -5.50 -9.24
C LYS A 31 -12.29 -6.84 -9.81
N GLN A 32 -11.79 -7.74 -8.96
CA GLN A 32 -11.34 -9.07 -9.37
C GLN A 32 -12.51 -9.93 -9.81
N LEU A 33 -13.63 -9.90 -9.06
CA LEU A 33 -14.84 -10.63 -9.39
C LEU A 33 -15.50 -10.10 -10.66
N ASP A 34 -15.63 -8.78 -10.82
CA ASP A 34 -16.19 -8.17 -12.03
C ASP A 34 -15.41 -8.61 -13.29
N ARG A 35 -14.08 -8.70 -13.17
CA ARG A 35 -13.21 -9.19 -14.25
C ARG A 35 -13.47 -10.66 -14.59
N GLU A 36 -13.53 -11.53 -13.59
CA GLU A 36 -13.79 -12.96 -13.83
C GLU A 36 -15.22 -13.21 -14.34
N VAL A 37 -16.21 -12.46 -13.86
CA VAL A 37 -17.58 -12.48 -14.40
C VAL A 37 -17.57 -12.08 -15.87
N SER A 38 -16.80 -11.05 -16.26
CA SER A 38 -16.66 -10.65 -17.66
C SER A 38 -16.06 -11.77 -18.52
N HIS A 39 -15.09 -12.53 -18.00
CA HIS A 39 -14.52 -13.68 -18.71
C HIS A 39 -15.54 -14.81 -18.88
N VAL A 40 -16.36 -15.08 -17.86
CA VAL A 40 -17.44 -16.08 -17.91
C VAL A 40 -18.53 -15.66 -18.91
N GLN A 41 -18.90 -14.38 -18.93
CA GLN A 41 -19.85 -13.84 -19.91
C GLN A 41 -19.33 -13.98 -21.34
N ALA A 42 -18.04 -13.70 -21.58
CA ALA A 42 -17.42 -13.90 -22.89
C ALA A 42 -17.45 -15.38 -23.33
N ALA A 43 -17.16 -16.31 -22.43
CA ALA A 43 -17.24 -17.74 -22.71
C ALA A 43 -18.67 -18.22 -22.95
N ALA A 44 -19.66 -17.67 -22.24
CA ALA A 44 -21.08 -17.95 -22.48
C ALA A 44 -21.52 -17.47 -23.86
N LEU A 45 -21.10 -16.28 -24.29
CA LEU A 45 -21.38 -15.76 -25.63
C LEU A 45 -20.71 -16.58 -26.74
N GLU A 46 -19.51 -17.11 -26.50
CA GLU A 46 -18.86 -18.05 -27.43
C GLU A 46 -19.66 -19.34 -27.58
N LEU A 47 -20.18 -19.88 -26.47
CA LEU A 47 -21.06 -21.05 -26.47
C LEU A 47 -22.36 -20.80 -27.23
N GLU A 48 -23.04 -19.68 -26.97
CA GLU A 48 -24.27 -19.31 -27.69
C GLU A 48 -24.04 -19.20 -29.20
N ARG A 49 -22.92 -18.59 -29.62
CA ARG A 49 -22.53 -18.52 -31.04
C ARG A 49 -22.24 -19.90 -31.63
N GLY A 50 -21.56 -20.77 -30.88
CA GLY A 50 -21.33 -22.15 -31.29
C GLY A 50 -22.65 -22.92 -31.47
N LEU A 51 -23.62 -22.71 -30.59
CA LEU A 51 -24.94 -23.36 -30.71
C LEU A 51 -25.79 -22.81 -31.86
N ALA A 52 -25.58 -21.55 -32.25
CA ALA A 52 -26.30 -20.90 -33.33
C ALA A 52 -25.77 -21.23 -34.75
N ALA A 53 -24.61 -21.88 -34.87
CA ALA A 53 -24.02 -22.21 -36.16
C ALA A 53 -24.66 -23.49 -36.76
N GLU A 54 -24.96 -23.46 -38.07
CA GLU A 54 -25.69 -24.52 -38.79
C GLU A 54 -24.97 -25.88 -38.80
N THR A 55 -23.64 -25.89 -38.64
CA THR A 55 -22.83 -27.12 -38.59
C THR A 55 -21.76 -27.02 -37.51
N VAL A 56 -22.06 -27.52 -36.30
CA VAL A 56 -21.06 -27.62 -35.22
C VAL A 56 -20.87 -29.07 -34.82
N GLY A 57 -19.63 -29.53 -34.92
CA GLY A 57 -19.25 -30.87 -34.47
C GLY A 57 -19.30 -30.98 -32.95
N ALA A 58 -19.74 -32.14 -32.44
CA ALA A 58 -19.82 -32.41 -31.00
C ALA A 58 -18.49 -32.19 -30.25
N GLY A 59 -17.35 -32.40 -30.93
CA GLY A 59 -16.02 -32.11 -30.38
C GLY A 59 -15.76 -30.62 -30.11
N GLU A 60 -16.29 -29.73 -30.96
CA GLU A 60 -16.15 -28.29 -30.80
C GLU A 60 -17.03 -27.75 -29.67
N ILE A 61 -18.27 -28.26 -29.56
CA ILE A 61 -19.15 -27.95 -28.42
C ILE A 61 -18.50 -28.42 -27.11
N SER A 62 -17.91 -29.62 -27.10
CA SER A 62 -17.19 -30.14 -25.94
C SER A 62 -15.99 -29.27 -25.55
N ARG A 63 -15.26 -28.74 -26.53
CA ARG A 63 -14.15 -27.80 -26.31
C ARG A 63 -14.63 -26.50 -25.67
N ILE A 64 -15.70 -25.90 -26.19
CA ILE A 64 -16.25 -24.64 -25.67
C ILE A 64 -16.81 -24.83 -24.25
N LEU A 65 -17.53 -25.93 -24.01
CA LEU A 65 -18.00 -26.30 -22.66
C LEU A 65 -16.83 -26.51 -21.69
N GLY A 66 -15.75 -27.16 -22.13
CA GLY A 66 -14.52 -27.29 -21.35
C GLY A 66 -13.94 -25.93 -20.95
N GLY A 67 -13.84 -24.99 -21.90
CA GLY A 67 -13.40 -23.62 -21.62
C GLY A 67 -14.31 -22.89 -20.63
N MET A 68 -15.63 -23.03 -20.74
CA MET A 68 -16.59 -22.45 -19.79
C MET A 68 -16.41 -23.03 -18.38
N VAL A 69 -16.23 -24.34 -18.25
CA VAL A 69 -15.96 -25.01 -16.97
C VAL A 69 -14.66 -24.49 -16.35
N GLU A 70 -13.61 -24.30 -17.14
CA GLU A 70 -12.36 -23.69 -16.66
C GLU A 70 -12.57 -22.28 -16.12
N LYS A 71 -13.28 -21.42 -16.86
CA LYS A 71 -13.58 -20.04 -16.42
C LYS A 71 -14.41 -20.00 -15.14
N LEU A 72 -15.43 -20.85 -15.03
CA LEU A 72 -16.25 -20.97 -13.82
C LEU A 72 -15.44 -21.48 -12.62
N THR A 73 -14.52 -22.42 -12.85
CA THR A 73 -13.63 -22.94 -11.81
C THR A 73 -12.68 -21.85 -11.30
N VAL A 74 -12.12 -21.05 -12.21
CA VAL A 74 -11.28 -19.89 -11.86
C VAL A 74 -12.08 -18.85 -11.07
N LEU A 75 -13.29 -18.50 -11.52
CA LEU A 75 -14.17 -17.56 -10.81
C LEU A 75 -14.48 -18.05 -9.40
N LYS A 76 -14.88 -19.33 -9.25
CA LYS A 76 -15.16 -19.94 -7.94
C LYS A 76 -13.96 -19.81 -7.00
N ARG A 77 -12.77 -20.25 -7.44
CA ARG A 77 -11.54 -20.17 -6.64
C ARG A 77 -11.23 -18.72 -6.24
N LYS A 78 -11.34 -17.78 -7.17
CA LYS A 78 -11.06 -16.36 -6.91
C LYS A 78 -12.08 -15.72 -5.96
N ALA A 79 -13.34 -16.15 -6.02
CA ALA A 79 -14.36 -15.74 -5.07
C ALA A 79 -14.08 -16.28 -3.67
N GLU A 80 -13.74 -17.56 -3.54
CA GLU A 80 -13.40 -18.18 -2.25
C GLU A 80 -12.18 -17.48 -1.61
N GLU A 81 -11.11 -17.23 -2.39
CA GLU A 81 -9.94 -16.46 -1.94
C GLU A 81 -10.34 -15.07 -1.45
N SER A 82 -11.13 -14.32 -2.25
CA SER A 82 -11.54 -12.96 -1.92
C SER A 82 -12.42 -12.88 -0.67
N ILE A 83 -13.40 -13.79 -0.55
CA ILE A 83 -14.30 -13.88 0.60
C ILE A 83 -13.51 -14.22 1.87
N SER A 84 -12.57 -15.17 1.78
CA SER A 84 -11.72 -15.55 2.91
C SER A 84 -10.88 -14.37 3.41
N GLU A 85 -10.26 -13.61 2.49
CA GLU A 85 -9.47 -12.43 2.85
C GLU A 85 -10.33 -11.33 3.50
N GLU A 86 -11.51 -11.04 2.96
CA GLU A 86 -12.43 -10.06 3.54
C GLU A 86 -12.90 -10.48 4.93
N LEU A 87 -13.26 -11.75 5.10
CA LEU A 87 -13.73 -12.30 6.37
C LEU A 87 -12.66 -12.18 7.46
N GLN A 88 -11.41 -12.48 7.14
CA GLN A 88 -10.28 -12.35 8.07
C GLN A 88 -10.13 -10.91 8.58
N VAL A 89 -10.19 -9.92 7.69
CA VAL A 89 -10.08 -8.50 8.09
C VAL A 89 -11.37 -8.03 8.80
N GLY A 90 -12.54 -8.54 8.42
CA GLY A 90 -13.81 -8.27 9.09
C GLY A 90 -13.83 -8.78 10.53
N MET A 91 -13.35 -10.00 10.77
CA MET A 91 -13.22 -10.59 12.12
C MET A 91 -12.30 -9.77 13.01
N VAL A 92 -11.22 -9.23 12.45
CA VAL A 92 -10.33 -8.29 13.13
C VAL A 92 -11.07 -7.03 13.60
N CYS A 93 -11.86 -6.40 12.71
CA CYS A 93 -12.69 -5.24 13.09
C CYS A 93 -13.65 -5.59 14.21
N LYS A 94 -14.32 -6.75 14.11
CA LYS A 94 -15.26 -7.24 15.12
C LYS A 94 -14.60 -7.43 16.49
N ARG A 95 -13.46 -8.15 16.55
CA ARG A 95 -12.73 -8.40 17.81
C ARG A 95 -12.29 -7.11 18.49
N ARG A 96 -11.83 -6.11 17.72
CA ARG A 96 -11.47 -4.79 18.27
C ARG A 96 -12.68 -4.03 18.83
N LEU A 97 -13.82 -4.09 18.13
CA LEU A 97 -15.07 -3.49 18.62
C LEU A 97 -15.56 -4.17 19.89
N ASP A 98 -15.51 -5.50 19.95
CA ASP A 98 -15.95 -6.26 21.12
C ASP A 98 -15.05 -5.97 22.33
N HIS A 99 -13.72 -5.91 22.14
CA HIS A 99 -12.80 -5.46 23.19
C HIS A 99 -13.11 -4.04 23.70
N LEU A 100 -13.48 -3.10 22.83
CA LEU A 100 -13.86 -1.76 23.27
C LEU A 100 -15.15 -1.74 24.09
N LYS A 101 -16.11 -2.63 23.79
CA LYS A 101 -17.35 -2.76 24.57
C LYS A 101 -17.10 -3.32 25.97
N GLU A 102 -16.06 -4.13 26.16
CA GLU A 102 -15.66 -4.69 27.47
C GLU A 102 -15.12 -3.63 28.45
N HIS A 103 -14.93 -2.38 28.01
CA HIS A 103 -14.42 -1.29 28.85
C HIS A 103 -15.23 -1.07 30.13
N SER A 104 -16.55 -1.26 30.08
CA SER A 104 -17.46 -1.04 31.21
C SER A 104 -17.46 -2.19 32.24
N THR A 105 -17.00 -3.39 31.86
CA THR A 105 -17.18 -4.61 32.68
C THR A 105 -15.88 -5.17 33.26
N SER A 106 -14.74 -4.93 32.61
CA SER A 106 -13.50 -5.68 32.87
C SER A 106 -12.36 -4.86 33.52
N GLY A 107 -12.70 -3.68 34.04
CA GLY A 107 -11.91 -2.86 34.98
C GLY A 107 -10.38 -2.87 34.81
N ALA A 108 -9.69 -3.69 35.61
CA ALA A 108 -8.22 -3.74 35.65
C ALA A 108 -7.58 -4.56 34.52
N ALA A 109 -8.14 -5.72 34.18
CA ALA A 109 -7.63 -6.60 33.14
C ALA A 109 -7.73 -5.94 31.75
N TRP A 110 -8.85 -5.25 31.50
CA TRP A 110 -9.03 -4.47 30.27
C TRP A 110 -8.01 -3.35 30.14
N ARG A 111 -7.77 -2.58 31.21
CA ARG A 111 -6.76 -1.52 31.22
C ARG A 111 -5.36 -2.05 30.94
N ARG A 112 -5.03 -3.22 31.49
CA ARG A 112 -3.73 -3.86 31.23
C ARG A 112 -3.58 -4.27 29.77
N ARG A 113 -4.56 -5.00 29.22
CA ARG A 113 -4.59 -5.36 27.79
C ARG A 113 -4.51 -4.14 26.87
N ARG A 114 -5.23 -3.06 27.21
CA ARG A 114 -5.17 -1.80 26.48
C ARG A 114 -3.76 -1.21 26.47
N LEU A 115 -3.09 -1.16 27.63
CA LEU A 115 -1.73 -0.64 27.76
C LEU A 115 -0.75 -1.48 26.95
N ASP A 116 -0.80 -2.80 27.10
CA ASP A 116 0.10 -3.71 26.39
C ASP A 116 -0.06 -3.55 24.86
N ARG A 117 -1.28 -3.36 24.35
CA ARG A 117 -1.53 -3.03 22.94
C ARG A 117 -0.94 -1.68 22.53
N MET A 118 -1.09 -0.63 23.34
CA MET A 118 -0.50 0.68 23.05
C MET A 118 1.03 0.61 23.01
N LEU A 119 1.64 -0.19 23.88
CA LEU A 119 3.09 -0.44 23.88
C LEU A 119 3.54 -1.20 22.64
N VAL A 120 2.78 -2.21 22.19
CA VAL A 120 3.06 -2.90 20.93
C VAL A 120 3.05 -1.92 19.76
N GLU A 121 2.02 -1.06 19.66
CA GLU A 121 1.95 -0.07 18.58
C GLU A 121 3.11 0.94 18.64
N TYR A 122 3.47 1.39 19.84
CA TYR A 122 4.65 2.23 20.05
C TYR A 122 5.93 1.53 19.56
N PHE A 123 6.14 0.27 19.93
CA PHE A 123 7.29 -0.51 19.48
C PHE A 123 7.32 -0.66 17.97
N LEU A 124 6.19 -0.91 17.31
CA LEU A 124 6.12 -0.97 15.84
C LEU A 124 6.49 0.37 15.20
N ARG A 125 5.98 1.49 15.72
CA ARG A 125 6.30 2.85 15.23
C ARG A 125 7.76 3.25 15.43
N ARG A 126 8.41 2.70 16.46
CA ARG A 126 9.83 2.95 16.77
C ARG A 126 10.78 1.96 16.13
N GLY A 127 10.27 0.97 15.39
CA GLY A 127 11.07 -0.07 14.75
C GLY A 127 11.52 -1.21 15.69
N TYR A 128 10.98 -1.31 16.91
CA TYR A 128 11.27 -2.38 17.87
C TYR A 128 10.41 -3.63 17.63
N TYR A 129 10.43 -4.19 16.42
CA TYR A 129 9.54 -5.29 16.00
C TYR A 129 9.65 -6.55 16.86
N ASN A 130 10.87 -6.93 17.25
CA ASN A 130 11.08 -8.11 18.10
C ASN A 130 10.43 -7.95 19.49
N ALA A 131 10.48 -6.74 20.04
CA ALA A 131 9.83 -6.42 21.32
C ALA A 131 8.30 -6.38 21.16
N ALA A 132 7.81 -5.76 20.07
CA ALA A 132 6.40 -5.74 19.72
C ALA A 132 5.84 -7.16 19.59
N GLN A 133 6.52 -8.04 18.86
CA GLN A 133 6.12 -9.43 18.65
C GLN A 133 6.10 -10.21 19.98
N ARG A 134 7.17 -10.12 20.78
CA ARG A 134 7.24 -10.79 22.09
C ARG A 134 6.14 -10.33 23.05
N LEU A 135 5.93 -9.02 23.17
CA LEU A 135 4.88 -8.48 24.05
C LEU A 135 3.49 -8.92 23.60
N ALA A 136 3.25 -8.92 22.29
CA ALA A 136 1.97 -9.29 21.74
C ALA A 136 1.67 -10.79 21.88
N HIS A 137 2.68 -11.67 21.77
CA HIS A 137 2.52 -13.10 22.09
C HIS A 137 2.30 -13.35 23.59
N THR A 138 3.09 -12.72 24.45
CA THR A 138 3.04 -12.94 25.91
C THR A 138 1.72 -12.47 26.51
N SER A 139 1.13 -11.42 25.94
CA SER A 139 -0.11 -10.79 26.44
C SER A 139 -1.37 -11.32 25.75
N ASP A 140 -1.24 -12.35 24.89
CA ASP A 140 -2.31 -12.90 24.05
C ASP A 140 -3.07 -11.81 23.27
N LEU A 141 -2.31 -10.87 22.70
CA LEU A 141 -2.84 -9.73 21.97
C LEU A 141 -2.87 -9.95 20.46
N GLY A 142 -2.47 -11.13 19.97
CA GLY A 142 -2.37 -11.43 18.52
C GLY A 142 -3.58 -10.96 17.71
N ASP A 143 -4.76 -11.14 18.31
CA ASP A 143 -6.07 -10.84 17.75
C ASP A 143 -6.50 -9.37 17.87
N LEU A 144 -5.89 -8.62 18.79
CA LEU A 144 -6.22 -7.21 19.09
C LEU A 144 -5.18 -6.24 18.52
N THR A 145 -3.89 -6.56 18.63
CA THR A 145 -2.80 -5.79 18.03
C THR A 145 -2.64 -6.07 16.54
N ASN A 146 -3.31 -7.11 16.01
CA ASN A 146 -3.13 -7.58 14.64
C ASN A 146 -1.65 -7.79 14.32
N ILE A 147 -1.00 -8.70 15.05
CA ILE A 147 0.40 -9.08 14.78
C ILE A 147 0.59 -9.52 13.32
N GLY A 148 -0.42 -10.03 12.61
CA GLY A 148 -0.34 -10.25 11.16
C GLY A 148 -0.44 -8.94 10.37
N THR A 149 -1.63 -8.34 10.32
CA THR A 149 -1.93 -7.25 9.37
C THR A 149 -1.40 -5.86 9.75
N SER A 150 -1.16 -5.55 11.02
CA SER A 150 -0.53 -4.28 11.42
C SER A 150 0.99 -4.35 11.33
N ILE A 151 1.60 -5.52 11.60
CA ILE A 151 3.00 -5.75 11.27
C ILE A 151 3.21 -5.64 9.78
N ASP A 152 2.34 -6.21 8.93
CA ASP A 152 2.46 -6.06 7.47
C ASP A 152 2.52 -4.58 7.05
N ILE A 153 1.68 -3.71 7.62
CA ILE A 153 1.67 -2.28 7.30
C ILE A 153 2.98 -1.60 7.75
N PHE A 154 3.41 -1.84 8.99
CA PHE A 154 4.66 -1.26 9.50
C PHE A 154 5.90 -1.88 8.85
N MET A 155 5.83 -3.14 8.40
CA MET A 155 6.87 -3.81 7.64
C MET A 155 6.97 -3.26 6.23
N VAL A 156 5.84 -2.95 5.57
CA VAL A 156 5.85 -2.26 4.28
C VAL A 156 6.50 -0.88 4.42
N SER A 157 6.15 -0.11 5.46
CA SER A 157 6.82 1.18 5.75
C SER A 157 8.32 0.99 5.93
N ARG A 158 8.71 0.02 6.77
CA ARG A 158 10.11 -0.30 7.02
C ARG A 158 10.86 -0.75 5.78
N GLU A 159 10.22 -1.56 4.94
CA GLU A 159 10.82 -2.04 3.70
C GLU A 159 11.08 -0.88 2.75
N VAL A 160 10.13 0.06 2.68
CA VAL A 160 10.29 1.32 1.94
C VAL A 160 11.42 2.16 2.54
N GLU A 161 11.44 2.39 3.85
CA GLU A 161 12.49 3.14 4.56
C GLU A 161 13.87 2.51 4.32
N ASN A 162 14.01 1.19 4.52
CA ASN A 162 15.26 0.46 4.28
C ASN A 162 15.71 0.54 2.82
N SER A 163 14.76 0.49 1.87
CA SER A 163 15.03 0.66 0.43
C SER A 163 15.60 2.05 0.17
N LEU A 164 15.01 3.10 0.75
CA LEU A 164 15.48 4.47 0.62
C LEU A 164 16.85 4.66 1.26
N THR A 165 17.12 4.07 2.44
CA THR A 165 18.46 4.09 3.05
C THR A 165 19.51 3.41 2.16
N LYS A 166 19.11 2.39 1.39
CA LYS A 166 19.97 1.73 0.38
C LYS A 166 20.03 2.46 -0.96
N ARG A 167 19.45 3.66 -1.05
CA ARG A 167 19.36 4.49 -2.27
C ARG A 167 18.53 3.86 -3.39
N GLU A 168 17.57 3.02 -3.03
CA GLU A 168 16.64 2.36 -3.95
C GLU A 168 15.24 3.00 -3.84
N THR A 169 14.79 3.67 -4.91
CA THR A 169 13.47 4.35 -4.97
C THR A 169 12.32 3.45 -5.38
N SER A 170 12.60 2.29 -6.00
CA SER A 170 11.59 1.50 -6.71
C SER A 170 10.44 1.03 -5.81
N LYS A 171 10.74 0.57 -4.59
CA LYS A 171 9.71 0.12 -3.63
C LYS A 171 8.85 1.28 -3.13
N CYS A 172 9.47 2.44 -2.84
CA CYS A 172 8.75 3.63 -2.42
C CYS A 172 7.82 4.14 -3.53
N LEU A 173 8.29 4.14 -4.78
CA LEU A 173 7.48 4.54 -5.93
C LEU A 173 6.31 3.58 -6.19
N ALA A 174 6.51 2.27 -6.04
CA ALA A 174 5.43 1.30 -6.10
C ALA A 174 4.38 1.57 -5.01
N TRP A 175 4.83 1.86 -3.79
CA TRP A 175 3.94 2.26 -2.70
C TRP A 175 3.18 3.56 -2.99
N CYS A 176 3.84 4.57 -3.58
CA CYS A 176 3.20 5.82 -4.01
C CYS A 176 2.12 5.56 -5.06
N HIS A 177 2.39 4.69 -6.03
CA HIS A 177 1.43 4.30 -7.05
C HIS A 177 0.19 3.63 -6.42
N ASP A 178 0.39 2.67 -5.52
CA ASP A 178 -0.69 1.94 -4.86
C ASP A 178 -1.55 2.83 -3.95
N ASN A 179 -1.00 3.95 -3.47
CA ASN A 179 -1.67 4.90 -2.58
C ASN A 179 -1.99 6.24 -3.25
N ARG A 180 -1.88 6.34 -4.58
CA ARG A 180 -1.95 7.61 -5.34
C ARG A 180 -3.19 8.45 -5.04
N SER A 181 -4.37 7.83 -4.95
CA SER A 181 -5.62 8.56 -4.65
C SER A 181 -5.63 9.15 -3.24
N LYS A 182 -5.01 8.48 -2.25
CA LYS A 182 -4.88 8.99 -0.88
C LYS A 182 -3.83 10.10 -0.81
N LEU A 183 -2.67 9.89 -1.44
CA LEU A 183 -1.59 10.89 -1.50
C LEU A 183 -2.05 12.20 -2.15
N ARG A 184 -2.85 12.12 -3.21
CA ARG A 184 -3.45 13.30 -3.85
C ARG A 184 -4.37 14.08 -2.91
N LYS A 185 -5.19 13.39 -2.11
CA LYS A 185 -6.06 14.05 -1.11
C LYS A 185 -5.25 14.71 0.02
N LEU A 186 -4.11 14.14 0.37
CA LEU A 186 -3.18 14.69 1.36
C LEU A 186 -2.25 15.77 0.79
N LYS A 187 -2.32 16.05 -0.52
CA LYS A 187 -1.37 16.92 -1.23
C LYS A 187 0.09 16.56 -0.94
N SER A 188 0.40 15.26 -0.87
CA SER A 188 1.75 14.79 -0.55
C SER A 188 2.73 15.04 -1.69
N SER A 189 3.89 15.61 -1.37
CA SER A 189 5.01 15.82 -2.30
C SER A 189 5.98 14.64 -2.38
N LEU A 190 5.69 13.51 -1.73
CA LEU A 190 6.60 12.36 -1.64
C LEU A 190 7.01 11.80 -3.01
N GLU A 191 6.03 11.55 -3.89
CA GLU A 191 6.33 11.04 -5.24
C GLU A 191 7.21 12.03 -6.02
N PHE A 192 6.94 13.32 -5.91
CA PHE A 192 7.74 14.36 -6.53
C PHE A 192 9.19 14.36 -6.03
N ASN A 193 9.39 14.35 -4.71
CA ASN A 193 10.71 14.32 -4.09
C ASN A 193 11.53 13.09 -4.52
N LEU A 194 10.88 11.92 -4.66
CA LEU A 194 11.54 10.71 -5.18
C LEU A 194 11.98 10.86 -6.63
N ARG A 195 11.15 11.48 -7.48
CA ARG A 195 11.51 11.72 -8.89
C ARG A 195 12.65 12.72 -9.01
N ILE A 196 12.67 13.74 -8.16
CA ILE A 196 13.82 14.65 -8.08
C ILE A 196 15.08 13.89 -7.65
N GLN A 197 14.99 12.99 -6.66
CA GLN A 197 16.14 12.21 -6.23
C GLN A 197 16.68 11.31 -7.35
N GLU A 198 15.81 10.60 -8.09
CA GLU A 198 16.23 9.80 -9.26
C GLU A 198 16.94 10.66 -10.32
N PHE A 199 16.44 11.89 -10.56
CA PHE A 199 17.08 12.82 -11.47
C PHE A 199 18.48 13.21 -10.98
N VAL A 200 18.63 13.55 -9.70
CA VAL A 200 19.91 13.91 -9.11
C VAL A 200 20.91 12.76 -9.19
N GLU A 201 20.50 11.51 -8.92
CA GLU A 201 21.37 10.34 -9.06
C GLU A 201 21.85 10.13 -10.52
N LEU A 202 20.99 10.42 -11.51
CA LEU A 202 21.38 10.37 -12.93
C LEU A 202 22.40 11.45 -13.28
N VAL A 203 22.24 12.68 -12.77
CA VAL A 203 23.22 13.75 -12.96
C VAL A 203 24.54 13.43 -12.24
N ARG A 204 24.49 12.89 -11.02
CA ARG A 204 25.68 12.47 -10.26
C ARG A 204 26.47 11.38 -10.99
N SER A 205 25.79 10.50 -11.72
CA SER A 205 26.40 9.45 -12.56
C SER A 205 26.83 9.94 -13.95
N ASP A 206 26.82 11.25 -14.20
CA ASP A 206 27.07 11.93 -15.50
C ASP A 206 26.18 11.44 -16.66
N ARG A 207 25.04 10.81 -16.35
CA ARG A 207 24.03 10.35 -17.33
C ARG A 207 23.02 11.45 -17.64
N ARG A 208 23.51 12.62 -18.08
CA ARG A 208 22.70 13.84 -18.25
C ARG A 208 21.55 13.69 -19.24
N MET A 209 21.78 12.99 -20.35
CA MET A 209 20.72 12.74 -21.34
C MET A 209 19.60 11.87 -20.77
N ASP A 210 19.92 10.93 -19.88
CA ASP A 210 18.92 10.11 -19.18
C ASP A 210 18.14 10.94 -18.16
N ALA A 211 18.82 11.84 -17.44
CA ALA A 211 18.20 12.78 -16.53
C ALA A 211 17.16 13.67 -17.25
N VAL A 212 17.50 14.21 -18.43
CA VAL A 212 16.56 14.99 -19.25
C VAL A 212 15.35 14.15 -19.70
N ARG A 213 15.58 12.91 -20.14
CA ARG A 213 14.48 12.00 -20.53
C ARG A 213 13.57 11.69 -19.34
N HIS A 214 14.15 11.43 -18.17
CA HIS A 214 13.41 11.20 -16.93
C HIS A 214 12.58 12.43 -16.54
N ALA A 215 13.18 13.62 -16.53
CA ALA A 215 12.49 14.87 -16.23
C ALA A 215 11.28 15.11 -17.14
N ARG A 216 11.45 14.92 -18.47
CA ARG A 216 10.33 15.08 -19.42
C ARG A 216 9.20 14.10 -19.17
N LYS A 217 9.51 12.87 -18.78
CA LYS A 217 8.52 11.81 -18.54
C LYS A 217 7.77 11.98 -17.22
N HIS A 218 8.47 12.37 -16.17
CA HIS A 218 7.94 12.33 -14.81
C HIS A 218 7.71 13.71 -14.22
N LEU A 219 8.51 14.72 -14.55
CA LEU A 219 8.42 16.06 -13.95
C LEU A 219 7.45 17.00 -14.69
N SER A 220 7.10 16.70 -15.94
CA SER A 220 6.22 17.53 -16.78
C SER A 220 4.76 17.60 -16.32
N THR A 221 4.34 16.67 -15.46
CA THR A 221 2.95 16.57 -15.00
C THR A 221 2.67 17.32 -13.69
N PHE A 222 3.66 17.99 -13.11
CA PHE A 222 3.56 18.65 -11.81
C PHE A 222 3.10 20.11 -11.91
N GLU A 223 2.47 20.60 -10.83
CA GLU A 223 1.82 21.92 -10.79
C GLU A 223 2.83 23.07 -10.68
N SER A 224 2.36 24.31 -10.92
CA SER A 224 3.17 25.53 -10.92
C SER A 224 3.91 25.80 -9.61
N GLU A 225 3.40 25.31 -8.47
CA GLU A 225 4.07 25.45 -7.15
C GLU A 225 5.43 24.73 -7.10
N GLN A 226 5.62 23.68 -7.91
CA GLN A 226 6.85 22.88 -7.94
C GLN A 226 7.83 23.33 -9.04
N LEU A 227 7.48 24.37 -9.80
CA LEU A 227 8.26 24.84 -10.94
C LEU A 227 9.65 25.33 -10.55
N LEU A 228 9.77 26.03 -9.40
CA LEU A 228 11.06 26.54 -8.92
C LEU A 228 12.04 25.40 -8.62
N GLU A 229 11.56 24.34 -7.97
CA GLU A 229 12.39 23.15 -7.69
C GLU A 229 12.77 22.42 -8.98
N ILE A 230 11.86 22.34 -9.97
CA ILE A 230 12.16 21.77 -11.29
C ILE A 230 13.23 22.61 -11.99
N GLN A 231 13.14 23.95 -11.97
CA GLN A 231 14.14 24.83 -12.57
C GLN A 231 15.52 24.65 -11.93
N HIS A 232 15.59 24.59 -10.60
CA HIS A 232 16.80 24.29 -9.86
C HIS A 232 17.38 22.92 -10.22
N CYS A 233 16.53 21.90 -10.39
CA CYS A 233 16.97 20.59 -10.84
C CYS A 233 17.50 20.62 -12.28
N MET A 234 16.82 21.30 -13.20
CA MET A 234 17.28 21.43 -14.58
C MET A 234 18.60 22.20 -14.68
N ALA A 235 18.83 23.18 -13.80
CA ALA A 235 20.09 23.92 -13.74
C ALA A 235 21.27 23.03 -13.31
N LEU A 236 21.06 21.94 -12.55
CA LEU A 236 22.12 20.97 -12.22
C LEU A 236 22.79 20.37 -13.46
N LEU A 237 22.10 20.32 -14.61
CA LEU A 237 22.68 19.80 -15.86
C LEU A 237 23.84 20.66 -16.38
N ALA A 238 23.88 21.94 -16.00
CA ALA A 238 24.92 22.88 -16.40
C ALA A 238 26.17 22.82 -15.51
N PHE A 239 26.06 22.20 -14.33
CA PHE A 239 27.13 22.14 -13.34
C PHE A 239 27.78 20.75 -13.30
N PRO A 240 29.10 20.64 -13.00
CA PRO A 240 29.72 19.36 -12.73
C PRO A 240 29.25 18.79 -11.37
N ALA A 241 29.27 17.47 -11.23
CA ALA A 241 28.78 16.75 -10.05
C ALA A 241 29.54 17.07 -8.73
N ASN A 242 30.71 17.70 -8.82
CA ASN A 242 31.53 18.14 -7.69
C ASN A 242 31.42 19.67 -7.44
N THR A 243 30.31 20.28 -7.85
CA THR A 243 30.10 21.72 -7.71
C THR A 243 29.99 22.13 -6.24
N GLU A 244 30.76 23.15 -5.86
CA GLU A 244 30.74 23.74 -4.51
C GLU A 244 29.74 24.91 -4.36
N LEU A 245 29.03 25.25 -5.44
CA LEU A 245 28.08 26.37 -5.47
C LEU A 245 26.74 25.97 -4.85
N SER A 246 26.30 26.69 -3.82
CA SER A 246 24.92 26.61 -3.30
C SER A 246 23.96 27.29 -4.31
N PRO A 247 22.75 26.76 -4.56
CA PRO A 247 22.08 25.63 -3.89
C PRO A 247 22.39 24.25 -4.49
N TYR A 248 23.23 24.17 -5.53
CA TYR A 248 23.49 22.93 -6.28
C TYR A 248 24.29 21.90 -5.50
N LYS A 249 25.23 22.36 -4.65
CA LYS A 249 25.95 21.52 -3.69
C LYS A 249 24.98 20.80 -2.75
N GLU A 250 24.02 21.51 -2.19
CA GLU A 250 23.00 20.94 -1.28
C GLU A 250 22.07 19.97 -2.00
N MET A 251 21.76 20.24 -3.27
CA MET A 251 20.96 19.33 -4.09
C MET A 251 21.68 18.01 -4.41
N LEU A 252 23.01 18.02 -4.48
CA LEU A 252 23.87 16.86 -4.70
C LEU A 252 24.35 16.21 -3.39
N ASP A 253 23.95 16.73 -2.23
CA ASP A 253 24.30 16.17 -0.93
C ASP A 253 23.62 14.80 -0.71
N GLU A 254 24.35 13.86 -0.10
CA GLU A 254 23.84 12.55 0.27
C GLU A 254 22.80 12.62 1.38
N ASN A 255 22.86 13.65 2.24
CA ASN A 255 21.90 13.93 3.32
C ASN A 255 20.46 14.13 2.82
N ARG A 256 20.25 14.28 1.51
CA ARG A 256 18.92 14.31 0.91
C ARG A 256 18.18 12.98 1.05
N TRP A 257 18.90 11.85 1.07
CA TRP A 257 18.29 10.55 1.32
C TRP A 257 17.68 10.47 2.72
N ASP A 258 18.33 11.10 3.72
CA ASP A 258 17.79 11.15 5.09
C ASP A 258 16.53 12.00 5.21
N ARG A 259 16.28 12.93 4.26
CA ARG A 259 15.02 13.70 4.20
C ARG A 259 13.88 12.91 3.56
N LEU A 260 14.17 11.82 2.85
CA LEU A 260 13.18 10.96 2.21
C LEU A 260 12.71 9.81 3.12
N VAL A 261 13.49 9.47 4.15
CA VAL A 261 13.20 8.48 5.19
C VAL A 261 12.45 9.15 6.34
#